data_AF-A0A7R8ZQ68-F1
#
_entry.id   AF-A0A7R8ZQ68-F1
#
_cell.length_a   1.000
_cell.length_b   1.000
_cell.length_c   1.000
_cell.angle_alpha   90.00
_cell.angle_beta   90.00
_cell.angle_gamma   90.00
#
_symmetry.space_group_name_H-M   'P 1'
#
loop_
_entity.id
_entity.type
_entity.pdbx_description
1 polymer ?
#
loop_
_entity_poly.entity_id
_entity_poly.type
_entity_poly.pdbx_seq_one_letter_code
_entity_poly.pdbx_strand_id
1 'polypeptide(L)'
;MNFGWTDVNGTQIPYILRTGDVKFVAVKIAEKVLDKFVTMLPVSVVICNRIQTYIVTRNEAELLNDMLTKHCEGSFVQHTSFNEKDYMVQLDDFIEFHRFLETCHRKIVEKKHDFESDRCGFFRINGESVVPYTVKNGVKLVPLSYFEGETDQLKQKAQKVDSWELAYLKFCCNVQGVEVKNALFNESGDCDVVSLDDIKGYFPANNKFEEYFPSNPTDHQS
;
A
#
# COMPACT_ATOMS: atom_id res chain seq x y z
N MET A 1 -21.69 -23.26 2.32
CA MET A 1 -20.91 -22.03 2.05
C MET A 1 -20.95 -21.22 3.33
N ASN A 2 -19.79 -20.94 3.93
CA ASN A 2 -19.71 -20.30 5.25
C ASN A 2 -19.42 -18.81 5.08
N PHE A 3 -19.81 -18.02 6.06
CA PHE A 3 -19.54 -16.58 6.11
C PHE A 3 -19.19 -16.16 7.54
N GLY A 4 -18.66 -14.94 7.69
CA GLY A 4 -18.39 -14.35 8.99
C GLY A 4 -18.22 -12.83 8.90
N TRP A 5 -17.80 -12.23 10.00
CA TRP A 5 -17.51 -10.81 10.10
C TRP A 5 -16.10 -10.58 10.64
N THR A 6 -15.49 -9.49 10.21
CA THR A 6 -14.21 -9.02 10.74
C THR A 6 -14.32 -7.54 11.07
N ASP A 7 -13.62 -7.11 12.12
CA ASP A 7 -13.49 -5.68 12.40
C ASP A 7 -12.42 -5.07 11.50
N VAL A 8 -12.77 -3.97 10.83
CA VAL A 8 -11.81 -3.09 10.13
C VAL A 8 -12.04 -1.67 10.64
N ASN A 9 -11.17 -1.24 11.55
CA ASN A 9 -11.20 0.05 12.22
C ASN A 9 -12.60 0.40 12.78
N GLY A 10 -13.20 -0.52 13.54
CA GLY A 10 -14.50 -0.34 14.18
C GLY A 10 -15.69 -0.57 13.26
N THR A 11 -15.47 -0.97 12.00
CA THR A 11 -16.52 -1.33 11.05
C THR A 11 -16.57 -2.85 10.87
N GLN A 12 -17.73 -3.47 11.12
CA GLN A 12 -17.91 -4.91 10.95
C GLN A 12 -18.16 -5.28 9.49
N ILE A 13 -17.15 -5.88 8.85
CA ILE A 13 -17.17 -6.21 7.42
C ILE A 13 -17.53 -7.69 7.23
N PRO A 14 -18.60 -8.00 6.49
CA PRO A 14 -18.92 -9.37 6.15
C PRO A 14 -17.92 -9.96 5.13
N TYR A 15 -17.59 -11.24 5.31
CA TYR A 15 -16.79 -12.01 4.36
C TYR A 15 -17.40 -13.39 4.10
N ILE A 16 -17.10 -13.94 2.93
CA ILE A 16 -17.42 -15.32 2.54
C ILE A 16 -16.16 -16.18 2.63
N LEU A 17 -16.31 -17.42 3.11
CA LEU A 17 -15.26 -18.44 3.05
C LEU A 17 -15.42 -19.27 1.77
N ARG A 18 -14.35 -19.30 0.96
CA ARG A 18 -14.19 -20.26 -0.14
C ARG A 18 -13.37 -21.47 0.30
N THR A 19 -13.24 -22.45 -0.59
CA THR A 19 -12.43 -23.65 -0.38
C THR A 19 -11.02 -23.30 0.09
N GLY A 20 -10.52 -24.01 1.10
CA GLY A 20 -9.19 -23.75 1.70
C GLY A 20 -9.19 -22.65 2.77
N ASP A 21 -10.35 -22.33 3.34
CA ASP A 21 -10.55 -21.32 4.40
C ASP A 21 -10.11 -19.89 4.01
N VAL A 22 -10.00 -19.63 2.70
CA VAL A 22 -9.68 -18.31 2.17
C VAL A 22 -10.92 -17.42 2.24
N LYS A 23 -10.75 -16.25 2.85
CA LYS A 23 -11.82 -15.28 3.11
C LYS A 23 -11.87 -14.23 2.01
N PHE A 24 -13.08 -13.86 1.60
CA PHE A 24 -13.32 -12.90 0.53
C PHE A 24 -14.32 -11.83 0.96
N VAL A 25 -14.04 -10.58 0.57
CA VAL A 25 -14.94 -9.45 0.76
C VAL A 25 -15.43 -8.99 -0.61
N ALA A 26 -16.73 -8.72 -0.72
CA ALA A 26 -17.29 -8.21 -1.95
C ALA A 26 -16.84 -6.78 -2.22
N VAL A 27 -16.44 -6.47 -3.46
CA VAL A 27 -15.83 -5.17 -3.83
C VAL A 27 -16.75 -4.01 -3.48
N LYS A 28 -18.07 -4.13 -3.74
CA LYS A 28 -19.05 -3.09 -3.39
C LYS A 28 -19.09 -2.76 -1.89
N ILE A 29 -18.82 -3.75 -1.02
CA ILE A 29 -18.73 -3.56 0.43
C ILE A 29 -17.40 -2.90 0.78
N ALA A 30 -16.29 -3.39 0.21
CA ALA A 30 -14.97 -2.81 0.39
C ALA A 30 -14.95 -1.31 -0.01
N GLU A 31 -15.51 -0.96 -1.17
CA GLU A 31 -15.59 0.42 -1.67
C GLU A 31 -16.29 1.36 -0.68
N LYS A 32 -17.36 0.91 -0.01
CA LYS A 32 -18.05 1.71 1.01
C LYS A 32 -17.17 2.04 2.21
N VAL A 33 -16.33 1.10 2.62
CA VAL A 33 -15.37 1.32 3.72
C VAL A 33 -14.25 2.28 3.30
N LEU A 34 -13.85 2.21 2.03
CA LEU A 34 -12.74 2.97 1.47
C LEU A 34 -13.14 4.36 0.98
N ASP A 35 -14.44 4.66 0.85
CA ASP A 35 -14.99 5.90 0.27
C ASP A 35 -14.38 7.18 0.89
N LYS A 36 -14.18 7.18 2.21
CA LYS A 36 -13.51 8.28 2.93
C LYS A 36 -12.11 8.57 2.38
N PHE A 37 -11.35 7.55 1.99
CA PHE A 37 -10.01 7.72 1.44
C PHE A 37 -10.04 8.14 -0.02
N VAL A 38 -10.95 7.57 -0.82
CA VAL A 38 -11.07 7.86 -2.26
C VAL A 38 -11.39 9.33 -2.51
N THR A 39 -12.17 9.96 -1.62
CA THR A 39 -12.50 11.39 -1.72
C THR A 39 -11.36 12.33 -1.28
N MET A 40 -10.44 11.86 -0.43
CA MET A 40 -9.42 12.71 0.21
C MET A 40 -8.01 12.50 -0.37
N LEU A 41 -7.75 11.35 -1.01
CA LEU A 41 -6.45 11.00 -1.56
C LEU A 41 -6.40 11.25 -3.07
N PRO A 42 -5.25 11.67 -3.63
CA PRO A 42 -5.05 11.70 -5.07
C PRO A 42 -5.22 10.32 -5.70
N VAL A 43 -5.83 10.26 -6.88
CA VAL A 43 -6.03 9.01 -7.64
C VAL A 43 -4.72 8.25 -7.84
N SER A 44 -3.62 8.98 -8.08
CA SER A 44 -2.28 8.40 -8.27
C SER A 44 -1.74 7.64 -7.05
N VAL A 45 -2.25 7.93 -5.85
CA VAL A 45 -1.97 7.21 -4.61
C VAL A 45 -2.85 5.97 -4.48
N VAL A 46 -4.15 6.11 -4.75
CA VAL A 46 -5.13 5.00 -4.65
C VAL A 46 -4.76 3.83 -5.57
N ILE A 47 -4.18 4.12 -6.75
CA ILE A 47 -3.79 3.10 -7.74
C ILE A 47 -2.36 2.54 -7.56
N CYS A 48 -1.68 2.81 -6.44
CA CYS A 48 -0.30 2.33 -6.20
C CYS A 48 -0.19 0.80 -6.11
N ASN A 49 -1.29 0.11 -5.80
CA ASN A 49 -1.35 -1.35 -5.81
C ASN A 49 -2.51 -1.84 -6.70
N ARG A 50 -2.34 -3.03 -7.30
CA ARG A 50 -3.40 -3.75 -8.01
C ARG A 50 -3.75 -4.99 -7.19
N ILE A 51 -4.96 -5.00 -6.64
CA ILE A 51 -5.47 -6.16 -5.91
C ILE A 51 -6.15 -7.10 -6.90
N GLN A 52 -5.86 -8.40 -6.79
CA GLN A 52 -6.50 -9.40 -7.62
C GLN A 52 -7.99 -9.51 -7.26
N THR A 53 -8.84 -9.42 -8.28
CA THR A 53 -10.29 -9.61 -8.13
C THR A 53 -10.74 -10.97 -8.63
N TYR A 54 -11.88 -11.42 -8.10
CA TYR A 54 -12.48 -12.71 -8.42
C TYR A 54 -13.97 -12.52 -8.65
N ILE A 55 -14.53 -13.17 -9.67
CA ILE A 55 -15.96 -13.11 -9.96
C ILE A 55 -16.76 -13.74 -8.81
N VAL A 56 -17.88 -13.12 -8.45
CA VAL A 56 -18.88 -13.66 -7.53
C VAL A 56 -19.66 -14.78 -8.23
N THR A 57 -19.79 -15.93 -7.58
CA THR A 57 -20.67 -17.01 -8.08
C THR A 57 -22.12 -16.75 -7.71
N ARG A 58 -23.07 -17.38 -8.41
CA ARG A 58 -24.51 -17.27 -8.08
C ARG A 58 -24.83 -17.55 -6.61
N ASN A 59 -24.28 -18.63 -6.05
CA ASN A 59 -24.53 -19.01 -4.65
C ASN A 59 -23.94 -17.97 -3.67
N GLU A 60 -22.81 -17.36 -4.01
CA GLU A 60 -22.21 -16.28 -3.21
C GLU A 60 -23.06 -15.02 -3.28
N ALA A 61 -23.57 -14.67 -4.47
CA ALA A 61 -24.46 -13.53 -4.63
C ALA A 61 -25.74 -13.71 -3.80
N GLU A 62 -26.38 -14.88 -3.86
CA GLU A 62 -27.55 -15.21 -3.04
C GLU A 62 -27.23 -15.10 -1.54
N LEU A 63 -26.10 -15.65 -1.09
CA LEU A 63 -25.66 -15.56 0.30
C LEU A 63 -25.38 -14.12 0.75
N LEU A 64 -24.68 -13.32 -0.06
CA LEU A 64 -24.38 -11.91 0.24
C LEU A 64 -25.67 -11.09 0.39
N ASN A 65 -26.62 -11.26 -0.54
CA ASN A 65 -27.90 -10.57 -0.51
C ASN A 65 -28.71 -10.94 0.75
N ASP A 66 -28.73 -12.23 1.10
CA ASP A 66 -29.36 -12.73 2.31
C ASP A 66 -28.72 -12.15 3.58
N MET A 67 -27.39 -12.14 3.64
CA MET A 67 -26.64 -11.60 4.77
C MET A 67 -26.94 -10.11 4.98
N LEU A 68 -26.91 -9.31 3.90
CA LEU A 68 -27.12 -7.87 3.99
C LEU A 68 -28.54 -7.53 4.43
N THR A 69 -29.53 -8.30 3.96
CA THR A 69 -30.94 -8.10 4.33
C THR A 69 -31.20 -8.47 5.79
N LYS A 70 -30.59 -9.56 6.28
CA LYS A 70 -30.89 -10.14 7.60
C LYS A 70 -30.02 -9.61 8.73
N HIS A 71 -28.79 -9.17 8.45
CA HIS A 71 -27.77 -8.93 9.47
C HIS A 71 -27.07 -7.57 9.39
N CYS A 72 -27.24 -6.82 8.31
CA CYS A 72 -26.58 -5.52 8.16
C CYS A 72 -27.53 -4.33 8.26
N GLU A 73 -28.83 -4.54 8.50
CA GLU A 73 -29.87 -3.48 8.64
C GLU A 73 -29.81 -2.39 7.55
N GLY A 74 -29.28 -2.70 6.37
CA GLY A 74 -29.05 -1.73 5.29
C GLY A 74 -27.88 -0.75 5.50
N SER A 75 -27.04 -0.91 6.54
CA SER A 75 -25.89 -0.03 6.84
C SER A 75 -24.83 0.03 5.74
N PHE A 76 -24.54 -1.08 5.07
CA PHE A 76 -23.69 -1.09 3.87
C PHE A 76 -24.47 -0.73 2.61
N VAL A 77 -25.80 -0.79 2.67
CA VAL A 77 -26.64 -0.89 1.49
C VAL A 77 -28.12 -0.54 1.78
N GLN A 78 -28.50 0.69 1.47
CA GLN A 78 -29.77 0.94 0.81
C GLN A 78 -29.47 0.79 -0.70
N HIS A 79 -30.09 -0.17 -1.41
CA HIS A 79 -30.05 -0.30 -2.89
C HIS A 79 -28.88 -1.01 -3.61
N THR A 80 -28.23 -2.01 -3.00
CA THR A 80 -27.19 -2.84 -3.63
C THR A 80 -27.64 -4.30 -3.63
N SER A 81 -27.62 -4.90 -4.81
CA SER A 81 -27.75 -6.35 -4.98
C SER A 81 -26.46 -6.91 -5.57
N PHE A 82 -26.17 -8.15 -5.21
CA PHE A 82 -25.07 -8.94 -5.73
C PHE A 82 -25.56 -9.87 -6.83
N ASN A 83 -24.76 -10.01 -7.88
CA ASN A 83 -24.95 -10.96 -8.98
C ASN A 83 -23.60 -11.41 -9.57
N GLU A 84 -23.61 -12.28 -10.56
CA GLU A 84 -22.41 -12.90 -11.16
C GLU A 84 -21.53 -11.94 -11.98
N LYS A 85 -21.91 -10.66 -12.11
CA LYS A 85 -21.07 -9.60 -12.69
C LYS A 85 -20.27 -8.84 -11.63
N ASP A 86 -20.49 -9.14 -10.37
CA ASP A 86 -19.78 -8.51 -9.26
C ASP A 86 -18.48 -9.24 -8.94
N TYR A 87 -17.59 -8.51 -8.25
CA TYR A 87 -16.27 -9.00 -7.88
C TYR A 87 -16.10 -9.08 -6.37
N MET A 88 -15.15 -9.91 -5.95
CA MET A 88 -14.63 -9.99 -4.60
C MET A 88 -13.10 -9.90 -4.62
N VAL A 89 -12.53 -9.55 -3.48
CA VAL A 89 -11.10 -9.55 -3.21
C VAL A 89 -10.82 -10.43 -1.98
N GLN A 90 -9.60 -10.95 -1.87
CA GLN A 90 -9.21 -11.65 -0.63
C GLN A 90 -9.25 -10.67 0.54
N LEU A 91 -9.68 -11.15 1.71
CA LEU A 91 -9.83 -10.33 2.89
C LEU A 91 -8.48 -9.75 3.33
N ASP A 92 -7.41 -10.53 3.26
CA ASP A 92 -6.07 -10.08 3.66
C ASP A 92 -5.58 -8.93 2.77
N ASP A 93 -5.77 -9.03 1.45
CA ASP A 93 -5.46 -7.95 0.52
C ASP A 93 -6.30 -6.68 0.80
N PHE A 94 -7.57 -6.84 1.13
CA PHE A 94 -8.44 -5.71 1.48
C PHE A 94 -7.99 -5.01 2.78
N ILE A 95 -7.67 -5.79 3.82
CA ILE A 95 -7.17 -5.25 5.10
C ILE A 95 -5.88 -4.48 4.86
N GLU A 96 -4.97 -5.06 4.07
CA GLU A 96 -3.69 -4.45 3.78
C GLU A 96 -3.82 -3.20 2.92
N PHE A 97 -4.76 -3.18 1.96
CA PHE A 97 -5.10 -1.98 1.20
C PHE A 97 -5.65 -0.87 2.07
N HIS A 98 -6.55 -1.21 3.00
CA HIS A 98 -7.10 -0.26 3.94
C HIS A 98 -5.98 0.38 4.78
N ARG A 99 -5.04 -0.43 5.31
CA ARG A 99 -3.86 0.07 6.06
C ARG A 99 -2.95 0.96 5.21
N PHE A 100 -2.76 0.59 3.94
CA PHE A 100 -2.01 1.41 3.00
C PHE A 100 -2.66 2.79 2.81
N LEU A 101 -3.96 2.85 2.51
CA LEU A 101 -4.68 4.12 2.34
C LEU A 101 -4.71 4.95 3.63
N GLU A 102 -4.86 4.31 4.78
CA GLU A 102 -4.76 4.98 6.09
C GLU A 102 -3.38 5.62 6.31
N THR A 103 -2.31 4.91 5.94
CA THR A 103 -0.95 5.44 6.00
C THR A 103 -0.79 6.63 5.07
N CYS A 104 -1.30 6.54 3.83
CA CYS A 104 -1.30 7.65 2.89
C CYS A 104 -2.05 8.87 3.43
N HIS A 105 -3.27 8.66 3.93
CA HIS A 105 -4.12 9.72 4.51
C HIS A 105 -3.43 10.41 5.68
N ARG A 106 -2.93 9.63 6.65
CA ARG A 106 -2.19 10.15 7.80
C ARG A 106 -1.01 11.03 7.37
N LYS A 107 -0.24 10.56 6.38
CA LYS A 107 0.97 11.26 5.92
C LYS A 107 0.67 12.51 5.09
N ILE A 108 -0.29 12.48 4.17
CA ILE A 108 -0.51 13.61 3.22
C ILE A 108 -1.64 14.55 3.62
N VAL A 109 -2.69 14.04 4.28
CA VAL A 109 -3.85 14.84 4.68
C VAL A 109 -3.66 15.36 6.11
N GLU A 110 -3.35 14.46 7.05
CA GLU A 110 -3.17 14.84 8.46
C GLU A 110 -1.77 15.41 8.75
N LYS A 111 -0.82 15.25 7.82
CA LYS A 111 0.59 15.65 7.98
C LYS A 111 1.22 15.07 9.27
N LYS A 112 0.85 13.85 9.63
CA LYS A 112 1.40 13.11 10.77
C LYS A 112 2.39 12.06 10.30
N HIS A 113 3.50 11.97 11.01
CA HIS A 113 4.59 11.05 10.71
C HIS A 113 4.99 10.33 11.99
N ASP A 114 5.17 9.02 11.89
CA ASP A 114 5.65 8.18 12.99
C ASP A 114 6.81 7.34 12.44
N PHE A 115 8.02 7.85 12.62
CA PHE A 115 9.22 7.25 12.06
C PHE A 115 9.57 5.87 12.65
N GLU A 116 8.96 5.50 13.78
CA GLU A 116 9.16 4.21 14.43
C GLU A 116 8.22 3.14 13.86
N SER A 117 6.97 3.49 13.55
CA SER A 117 5.95 2.54 13.06
C SER A 117 5.65 2.66 11.56
N ASP A 118 6.11 3.72 10.89
CA ASP A 118 5.84 3.95 9.48
C ASP A 118 6.54 2.93 8.59
N ARG A 119 5.78 2.38 7.63
CA ARG A 119 6.26 1.40 6.66
C ARG A 119 6.93 2.03 5.44
N CYS A 120 6.99 3.35 5.40
CA CYS A 120 7.65 4.11 4.35
C CYS A 120 7.90 5.55 4.76
N GLY A 121 8.82 6.18 4.05
CA GLY A 121 9.16 7.58 4.22
C GLY A 121 10.33 7.93 3.34
N PHE A 122 11.12 8.88 3.79
CA PHE A 122 12.33 9.31 3.12
C PHE A 122 13.48 9.40 4.10
N PHE A 123 14.69 9.24 3.58
CA PHE A 123 15.91 9.66 4.22
C PHE A 123 16.48 10.85 3.47
N ARG A 124 16.99 11.82 4.21
CA ARG A 124 17.83 12.89 3.69
C ARG A 124 19.28 12.54 3.98
N ILE A 125 20.09 12.46 2.93
CA ILE A 125 21.52 12.18 2.99
C ILE A 125 22.27 13.51 2.88
N ASN A 126 23.10 13.83 3.88
CA ASN A 126 23.90 15.06 3.95
C ASN A 126 23.12 16.37 3.81
N GLY A 127 21.82 16.36 4.11
CA GLY A 127 20.98 17.56 3.95
C GLY A 127 20.47 17.79 2.52
N GLU A 128 20.95 17.05 1.53
CA GLU A 128 20.75 17.35 0.10
C GLU A 128 19.92 16.29 -0.60
N SER A 129 20.35 15.03 -0.57
CA SER A 129 19.72 13.96 -1.35
C SER A 129 18.56 13.33 -0.60
N VAL A 130 17.36 13.32 -1.17
CA VAL A 130 16.17 12.70 -0.55
C VAL A 130 15.86 11.37 -1.22
N VAL A 131 16.00 10.28 -0.47
CA VAL A 131 15.83 8.90 -0.95
C VAL A 131 14.58 8.28 -0.31
N PRO A 132 13.62 7.76 -1.08
CA PRO A 132 12.46 7.06 -0.53
C PRO A 132 12.87 5.72 0.05
N TYR A 133 12.14 5.27 1.07
CA TYR A 133 12.28 3.93 1.61
C TYR A 133 10.93 3.26 1.84
N THR A 134 10.99 1.94 1.93
CA THR A 134 9.91 1.07 2.40
C THR A 134 10.43 0.13 3.49
N VAL A 135 9.54 -0.54 4.21
CA VAL A 135 9.90 -1.47 5.29
C VAL A 135 9.43 -2.87 4.96
N LYS A 136 10.35 -3.83 4.96
CA LYS A 136 10.06 -5.26 4.81
C LYS A 136 10.63 -6.01 6.00
N ASN A 137 9.80 -6.74 6.74
CA ASN A 137 10.22 -7.49 7.94
C ASN A 137 11.02 -6.64 8.96
N GLY A 138 10.61 -5.38 9.15
CA GLY A 138 11.29 -4.44 10.06
C GLY A 138 12.58 -3.80 9.50
N VAL A 139 13.02 -4.18 8.29
CA VAL A 139 14.21 -3.62 7.64
C VAL A 139 13.81 -2.50 6.69
N LYS A 140 14.43 -1.33 6.83
CA LYS A 140 14.27 -0.21 5.89
C LYS A 140 15.07 -0.49 4.61
N LEU A 141 14.37 -0.50 3.49
CA LEU A 141 14.89 -0.79 2.15
C LEU A 141 14.76 0.44 1.26
N VAL A 142 15.82 0.76 0.51
CA VAL A 142 15.88 1.88 -0.43
C VAL A 142 16.11 1.38 -1.85
N PRO A 143 15.56 2.05 -2.89
CA PRO A 143 15.80 1.63 -4.27
C PRO A 143 17.27 1.79 -4.64
N LEU A 144 17.86 0.74 -5.22
CA LEU A 144 19.27 0.73 -5.58
C LEU A 144 19.60 1.78 -6.66
N SER A 145 18.66 2.09 -7.54
CA SER A 145 18.80 3.05 -8.63
C SER A 145 18.94 4.51 -8.19
N TYR A 146 18.73 4.84 -6.90
CA TYR A 146 19.11 6.17 -6.36
C TYR A 146 20.62 6.34 -6.15
N PHE A 147 21.40 5.27 -6.28
CA PHE A 147 22.83 5.27 -6.02
C PHE A 147 23.60 5.00 -7.31
N GLU A 148 24.40 5.97 -7.72
CA GLU A 148 25.29 5.88 -8.89
C GLU A 148 26.72 5.53 -8.47
N GLY A 149 27.56 5.08 -9.42
CA GLY A 149 28.97 4.73 -9.20
C GLY A 149 29.22 3.23 -9.06
N GLU A 150 30.27 2.85 -8.31
CA GLU A 150 30.71 1.46 -8.11
C GLU A 150 29.78 0.66 -7.16
N THR A 151 28.55 0.43 -7.61
CA THR A 151 27.50 -0.22 -6.81
C THR A 151 27.48 -1.75 -6.89
N ASP A 152 28.51 -2.38 -7.44
CA ASP A 152 28.50 -3.83 -7.69
C ASP A 152 28.40 -4.66 -6.41
N GLN A 153 29.00 -4.20 -5.30
CA GLN A 153 28.83 -4.85 -3.99
C GLN A 153 27.40 -4.71 -3.44
N LEU A 154 26.72 -3.59 -3.73
CA LEU A 154 25.33 -3.37 -3.32
C LEU A 154 24.37 -4.21 -4.17
N LYS A 155 24.64 -4.36 -5.48
CA LYS A 155 23.86 -5.24 -6.38
C LYS A 155 23.81 -6.68 -5.89
N GLN A 156 24.91 -7.19 -5.34
CA GLN A 156 24.97 -8.56 -4.78
C GLN A 156 24.08 -8.75 -3.53
N LYS A 157 23.73 -7.66 -2.85
CA LYS A 157 22.87 -7.66 -1.66
C LYS A 157 21.44 -7.19 -1.97
N ALA A 158 21.18 -6.81 -3.22
CA ALA A 158 19.87 -6.33 -3.64
C ALA A 158 18.84 -7.44 -3.59
N GLN A 159 17.63 -7.08 -3.20
CA GLN A 159 16.46 -7.95 -3.24
C GLN A 159 15.34 -7.26 -4.01
N LYS A 160 14.42 -8.07 -4.54
CA LYS A 160 13.24 -7.56 -5.24
C LYS A 160 12.08 -7.29 -4.28
N VAL A 161 11.35 -6.23 -4.58
CA VAL A 161 10.02 -5.97 -4.02
C VAL A 161 8.98 -5.84 -5.14
N ASP A 162 7.88 -6.58 -5.00
CA ASP A 162 6.81 -6.71 -6.00
C ASP A 162 5.39 -6.66 -5.38
N SER A 163 5.28 -6.60 -4.05
CA SER A 163 4.02 -6.64 -3.30
C SER A 163 3.73 -5.31 -2.59
N TRP A 164 3.26 -5.34 -1.34
CA TRP A 164 2.87 -4.15 -0.58
C TRP A 164 4.02 -3.19 -0.33
N GLU A 165 5.24 -3.67 -0.13
CA GLU A 165 6.43 -2.83 0.02
C GLU A 165 6.63 -1.93 -1.20
N LEU A 166 6.35 -2.44 -2.39
CA LEU A 166 6.42 -1.71 -3.64
C LEU A 166 5.29 -0.65 -3.75
N ALA A 167 4.08 -0.95 -3.27
CA ALA A 167 2.99 0.04 -3.21
C ALA A 167 3.37 1.24 -2.33
N TYR A 168 4.02 0.99 -1.19
CA TYR A 168 4.56 2.01 -0.31
C TYR A 168 5.68 2.84 -0.97
N LEU A 169 6.60 2.22 -1.73
CA LEU A 169 7.59 2.96 -2.51
C LEU A 169 6.94 3.83 -3.59
N LYS A 170 5.97 3.29 -4.33
CA LYS A 170 5.20 4.03 -5.35
C LYS A 170 4.49 5.23 -4.75
N PHE A 171 3.96 5.09 -3.54
CA PHE A 171 3.40 6.21 -2.79
C PHE A 171 4.45 7.28 -2.49
N CYS A 172 5.63 6.93 -1.96
CA CYS A 172 6.71 7.90 -1.76
C CYS A 172 7.13 8.61 -3.07
N CYS A 173 7.20 7.87 -4.18
CA CYS A 173 7.50 8.45 -5.50
C CYS A 173 6.41 9.42 -5.99
N ASN A 174 5.14 9.15 -5.67
CA ASN A 174 4.04 10.07 -5.94
C ASN A 174 4.17 11.36 -5.13
N VAL A 175 4.54 11.26 -3.85
CA VAL A 175 4.76 12.44 -2.99
C VAL A 175 5.91 13.30 -3.50
N GLN A 176 6.91 12.71 -4.16
CA GLN A 176 8.06 13.41 -4.76
C GLN A 176 7.85 13.95 -6.19
N GLY A 177 6.64 13.99 -6.77
CA GLY A 177 6.47 14.75 -8.02
C GLY A 177 6.93 14.05 -9.33
N VAL A 178 6.92 12.72 -9.38
CA VAL A 178 6.68 11.90 -10.60
C VAL A 178 7.78 11.73 -11.67
N GLU A 179 8.90 12.45 -11.70
CA GLU A 179 9.97 12.10 -12.66
C GLU A 179 10.73 10.81 -12.29
N VAL A 180 10.80 10.47 -10.99
CA VAL A 180 11.54 9.28 -10.55
C VAL A 180 10.82 7.96 -10.87
N LYS A 181 9.50 7.97 -11.12
CA LYS A 181 8.72 6.73 -11.30
C LYS A 181 9.26 5.83 -12.42
N ASN A 182 9.68 6.38 -13.56
CA ASN A 182 10.11 5.57 -14.70
C ASN A 182 11.55 5.05 -14.56
N ALA A 183 12.35 5.59 -13.64
CA ALA A 183 13.74 5.19 -13.42
C ALA A 183 13.90 4.11 -12.34
N LEU A 184 12.89 3.91 -11.48
CA LEU A 184 12.98 3.00 -10.33
C LEU A 184 12.39 1.61 -10.57
N PHE A 185 11.42 1.51 -11.47
CA PHE A 185 10.68 0.27 -11.69
C PHE A 185 11.16 -0.42 -12.96
N ASN A 186 11.48 -1.70 -12.84
CA ASN A 186 11.85 -2.54 -13.97
C ASN A 186 10.65 -2.77 -14.89
N GLU A 187 10.87 -3.31 -16.09
CA GLU A 187 9.79 -3.60 -17.07
C GLU A 187 8.71 -4.53 -16.50
N SER A 188 9.08 -5.41 -15.56
CA SER A 188 8.17 -6.29 -14.81
C SER A 188 7.32 -5.56 -13.77
N GLY A 189 7.60 -4.28 -13.51
CA GLY A 189 6.98 -3.46 -12.48
C GLY A 189 7.55 -3.68 -11.08
N ASP A 190 8.59 -4.49 -10.92
CA ASP A 190 9.32 -4.70 -9.66
C ASP A 190 10.41 -3.63 -9.42
N CYS A 191 11.01 -3.62 -8.23
CA CYS A 191 12.10 -2.71 -7.86
C CYS A 191 13.21 -3.46 -7.12
N ASP A 192 14.46 -3.25 -7.53
CA ASP A 192 15.63 -3.73 -6.81
C ASP A 192 15.96 -2.77 -5.66
N VAL A 193 15.93 -3.29 -4.45
CA VAL A 193 16.13 -2.53 -3.21
C VAL A 193 17.24 -3.15 -2.36
N VAL A 194 17.91 -2.33 -1.58
CA VAL A 194 18.99 -2.72 -0.68
C VAL A 194 18.72 -2.17 0.72
N SER A 195 19.25 -2.83 1.75
CA SER A 195 19.06 -2.37 3.13
C SER A 195 19.72 -1.02 3.36
N LEU A 196 19.09 -0.18 4.17
CA LEU A 196 19.66 1.10 4.56
C LEU A 196 21.00 0.92 5.30
N ASP A 197 21.15 -0.16 6.06
CA ASP A 197 22.38 -0.43 6.80
C ASP A 197 23.55 -0.80 5.86
N ASP A 198 23.28 -1.55 4.79
CA ASP A 198 24.27 -1.80 3.74
C ASP A 198 24.66 -0.50 3.03
N ILE A 199 23.71 0.38 2.76
CA ILE A 199 23.97 1.72 2.21
C ILE A 199 24.84 2.54 3.17
N LYS A 200 24.50 2.61 4.47
CA LYS A 200 25.30 3.32 5.47
C LYS A 200 26.72 2.78 5.57
N GLY A 201 26.91 1.46 5.40
CA GLY A 201 28.23 0.83 5.37
C GLY A 201 29.02 1.11 4.08
N TYR A 202 28.35 1.44 2.98
CA TYR A 202 28.97 1.82 1.71
C TYR A 202 29.43 3.28 1.69
N PHE A 203 28.69 4.18 2.36
CA PHE A 203 29.06 5.59 2.45
C PHE A 203 30.14 5.83 3.53
N PRO A 204 31.00 6.87 3.35
CA PRO A 204 31.91 7.32 4.39
C PRO A 204 31.19 7.62 5.72
N ALA A 205 31.85 7.35 6.85
CA ALA A 205 31.24 7.45 8.19
C ALA A 205 30.79 8.87 8.59
N ASN A 206 31.22 9.92 7.88
CA ASN A 206 30.78 11.29 8.10
C ASN A 206 29.47 11.64 7.37
N ASN A 207 28.95 10.76 6.52
CA ASN A 207 27.65 10.95 5.89
C ASN A 207 26.53 10.89 6.94
N LYS A 208 25.64 11.87 6.90
CA LYS A 208 24.47 11.94 7.79
C LYS A 208 23.24 11.41 7.08
N PHE A 209 22.50 10.55 7.77
CA PHE A 209 21.23 10.00 7.31
C PHE A 209 20.14 10.40 8.29
N GLU A 210 19.19 11.22 7.85
CA GLU A 210 18.14 11.77 8.69
C GLU A 210 16.78 11.36 8.14
N GLU A 211 15.86 10.95 9.02
CA GLU A 211 14.49 10.67 8.59
C GLU A 211 13.77 11.95 8.20
N TYR A 212 13.04 11.87 7.09
CA TYR A 212 12.43 13.03 6.45
C TYR A 212 11.06 12.66 5.87
N PHE A 213 10.16 13.63 5.90
CA PHE A 213 8.95 13.61 5.08
C PHE A 213 8.74 15.01 4.48
N PRO A 214 8.50 15.13 3.15
CA PRO A 214 8.32 16.42 2.51
C PRO A 214 7.10 17.17 3.06
N SER A 215 7.31 18.43 3.43
CA SER A 215 6.23 19.31 3.92
C SER A 215 5.28 19.71 2.79
N ASN A 216 5.82 19.81 1.56
CA ASN A 216 5.08 20.01 0.31
C ASN A 216 5.52 18.97 -0.74
N PRO A 217 4.60 18.46 -1.59
CA PRO A 217 4.91 17.52 -2.68
C PRO A 217 5.83 18.04 -3.81
N THR A 218 6.46 19.20 -3.62
CA THR A 218 7.29 19.91 -4.62
C THR A 218 8.57 20.49 -4.03
N ASP A 219 8.96 20.13 -2.79
CA ASP A 219 10.24 20.56 -2.21
C ASP A 219 11.40 19.80 -2.90
N HIS A 220 11.70 20.19 -4.13
CA HIS A 220 12.90 19.79 -4.88
C HIS A 220 14.00 20.83 -4.69
N GLN A 221 15.21 20.33 -4.40
CA GLN A 221 16.52 20.92 -4.69
C GLN A 221 16.58 22.45 -4.74
N SER A 222 17.03 23.06 -3.64
CA SER A 222 17.72 24.36 -3.67
C SER A 222 19.20 24.15 -3.90
#